data_AF-A0A7I0EJB1-F1
#
_entry.id   AF-A0A7I0EJB1-F1
#
_cell.length_a   1.000
_cell.length_b   1.000
_cell.length_c   1.000
_cell.angle_alpha   90.00
_cell.angle_beta   90.00
_cell.angle_gamma   90.00
#
_symmetry.space_group_name_H-M   'P 1'
#
loop_
_entity.id
_entity.type
_entity.pdbx_description
1 polymer ?
#
loop_
_entity_poly.entity_id
_entity_poly.type
_entity_poly.pdbx_seq_one_letter_code
_entity_poly.pdbx_strand_id
1 'polypeptide(L)'
;MVLLVVLFTGLLLVTGGGPGTGACAAVAANPQGAADRTPVAGYQGDQLVNAALIMNAGRAAGVNVHGQTIAVMTAMGESTLRNLNYGDTVGPDSRGLFQQRNTWGTLAERMNPTQAAGFFFQRLVTVPNWDTLAPTAAAHAVQINADPNHYTTYYDQAKEVVAALTTGDAACAAGVGSDARVLAAALVVKIDAGIITGLSPDHLREIRWIAAGETRPNCGIDTRILQVLTMATNMFDAVGISDINRACTGQILGSGLSSPHSANGGGHAVDFYSFDRMPTTGADANALKLLKALSPVMPAGSGAGQNQCRADAGVSLDLSMKQFRDDCNHVHIAVNPNSTDPMKLSN
;
A
#
# COMPACT_ATOMS: atom_id res chain seq x y z
N MET A 1 47.77 35.58 -13.57
CA MET A 1 47.01 34.64 -12.72
C MET A 1 45.57 35.12 -12.74
N VAL A 2 44.77 34.63 -13.70
CA VAL A 2 43.41 35.15 -13.94
C VAL A 2 42.43 34.36 -13.08
N LEU A 3 41.69 35.10 -12.24
CA LEU A 3 40.67 34.62 -11.34
C LEU A 3 39.42 34.25 -12.16
N LEU A 4 39.05 32.97 -12.21
CA LEU A 4 37.82 32.51 -12.85
C LEU A 4 36.75 32.28 -11.77
N VAL A 5 35.85 33.23 -11.61
CA VAL A 5 34.65 33.08 -10.77
C VAL A 5 33.57 32.43 -11.65
N VAL A 6 33.31 31.14 -11.45
CA VAL A 6 32.20 30.44 -12.08
C VAL A 6 30.97 30.58 -11.19
N LEU A 7 30.09 31.54 -11.51
CA LEU A 7 28.74 31.61 -10.95
C LEU A 7 27.91 30.44 -11.49
N PHE A 8 27.70 29.42 -10.66
CA PHE A 8 26.66 28.42 -10.90
C PHE A 8 25.31 29.00 -10.44
N THR A 9 24.60 29.67 -11.34
CA THR A 9 23.14 29.80 -11.25
C THR A 9 22.53 28.47 -11.63
N GLY A 10 22.38 27.57 -10.66
CA GLY A 10 21.65 26.32 -10.81
C GLY A 10 20.16 26.60 -10.88
N LEU A 11 19.63 26.70 -12.09
CA LEU A 11 18.21 26.56 -12.37
C LEU A 11 17.79 25.15 -11.91
N LEU A 12 17.03 25.07 -10.81
CA LEU A 12 16.49 23.82 -10.30
C LEU A 12 15.39 23.35 -11.28
N LEU A 13 15.78 22.59 -12.31
CA LEU A 13 14.85 21.76 -13.06
C LEU A 13 14.36 20.67 -12.10
N VAL A 14 13.14 20.82 -11.61
CA VAL A 14 12.38 19.71 -11.02
C VAL A 14 11.98 18.77 -12.16
N THR A 15 12.92 17.95 -12.61
CA THR A 15 12.65 16.86 -13.55
C THR A 15 12.69 15.55 -12.81
N GLY A 16 11.53 14.90 -12.74
CA GLY A 16 11.43 13.44 -12.70
C GLY A 16 11.54 12.79 -11.33
N GLY A 17 10.46 12.85 -10.54
CA GLY A 17 10.09 11.66 -9.78
C GLY A 17 9.77 10.57 -10.78
N GLY A 18 10.67 9.59 -10.93
CA GLY A 18 10.41 8.42 -11.76
C GLY A 18 9.14 7.69 -11.30
N PRO A 19 8.50 6.88 -12.17
CA PRO A 19 7.34 6.11 -11.80
C PRO A 19 7.77 5.00 -10.82
N GLY A 20 7.80 5.34 -9.53
CA GLY A 20 7.98 4.37 -8.45
C GLY A 20 6.78 3.42 -8.46
N THR A 21 7.08 2.12 -8.54
CA THR A 21 6.10 1.04 -8.58
C THR A 21 5.20 1.07 -7.34
N GLY A 22 3.89 1.28 -7.57
CA GLY A 22 2.73 1.05 -6.69
C GLY A 22 2.98 0.71 -5.21
N ALA A 23 3.27 1.73 -4.41
CA ALA A 23 3.20 1.68 -2.96
C ALA A 23 2.26 2.79 -2.47
N CYS A 24 1.38 2.45 -1.52
CA CYS A 24 0.41 3.37 -0.91
C CYS A 24 1.11 4.68 -0.49
N ALA A 25 0.57 5.86 -0.82
CA ALA A 25 1.23 7.10 -0.44
C ALA A 25 1.35 7.25 1.08
N ALA A 26 2.30 8.07 1.51
CA ALA A 26 2.66 8.22 2.91
C ALA A 26 1.48 8.62 3.80
N VAL A 27 1.28 7.92 4.91
CA VAL A 27 0.13 8.15 5.78
C VAL A 27 0.54 8.83 7.07
N ALA A 28 -0.32 9.73 7.56
CA ALA A 28 -0.21 10.26 8.91
C ALA A 28 -0.80 9.26 9.92
N ALA A 29 -0.19 9.17 11.09
CA ALA A 29 -0.70 8.42 12.22
C ALA A 29 -0.95 9.38 13.38
N ASN A 30 -2.05 9.17 14.13
CA ASN A 30 -2.35 9.94 15.34
C ASN A 30 -1.59 9.36 16.54
N PRO A 31 -0.56 10.03 17.09
CA PRO A 31 0.20 9.49 18.22
C PRO A 31 -0.62 9.37 19.50
N GLN A 32 -1.58 10.28 19.75
CA GLN A 32 -2.48 10.17 20.90
C GLN A 32 -3.38 8.93 20.78
N GLY A 33 -3.97 8.71 19.60
CA GLY A 33 -4.77 7.50 19.34
C GLY A 33 -3.95 6.21 19.37
N ALA A 34 -2.64 6.29 19.14
CA ALA A 34 -1.73 5.15 19.23
C ALA A 34 -1.47 4.72 20.69
N ALA A 35 -1.41 5.67 21.62
CA ALA A 35 -1.16 5.41 23.04
C ALA A 35 -2.27 4.58 23.69
N ASP A 36 -3.53 4.86 23.34
CA ASP A 36 -4.71 4.24 23.94
C ASP A 36 -5.13 2.93 23.27
N ARG A 37 -4.35 2.46 22.29
CA ARG A 37 -4.71 1.31 21.48
C ARG A 37 -4.41 -0.01 22.18
N THR A 38 -5.26 -1.00 21.95
CA THR A 38 -4.96 -2.39 22.33
C THR A 38 -3.65 -2.85 21.67
N PRO A 39 -2.87 -3.73 22.32
CA PRO A 39 -1.60 -4.20 21.75
C PRO A 39 -1.73 -4.73 20.32
N VAL A 40 -0.77 -4.40 19.47
CA VAL A 40 -0.69 -4.81 18.06
C VAL A 40 0.65 -5.51 17.84
N ALA A 41 0.63 -6.75 17.37
CA ALA A 41 1.83 -7.57 17.14
C ALA A 41 2.81 -7.65 18.34
N GLY A 42 2.30 -7.48 19.58
CA GLY A 42 3.10 -7.44 20.80
C GLY A 42 3.62 -6.06 21.22
N TYR A 43 3.27 -4.99 20.51
CA TYR A 43 3.65 -3.60 20.81
C TYR A 43 2.45 -2.81 21.37
N GLN A 44 2.71 -1.91 22.34
CA GLN A 44 1.66 -1.15 23.04
C GLN A 44 2.15 0.22 23.55
N GLY A 45 1.22 1.11 23.89
CA GLY A 45 1.51 2.39 24.53
C GLY A 45 2.58 3.19 23.79
N ASP A 46 3.63 3.61 24.50
CA ASP A 46 4.74 4.41 23.96
C ASP A 46 5.42 3.79 22.73
N GLN A 47 5.42 2.46 22.59
CA GLN A 47 5.99 1.81 21.39
C GLN A 47 5.15 2.13 20.14
N LEU A 48 3.82 2.12 20.28
CA LEU A 48 2.91 2.50 19.20
C LEU A 48 2.94 4.00 18.94
N VAL A 49 3.12 4.84 19.98
CA VAL A 49 3.36 6.28 19.83
C VAL A 49 4.62 6.53 19.00
N ASN A 50 5.72 5.84 19.32
CA ASN A 50 6.97 5.96 18.57
C ASN A 50 6.84 5.51 17.11
N ALA A 51 6.13 4.41 16.85
CA ALA A 51 5.81 3.99 15.49
C ALA A 51 4.99 5.04 14.73
N ALA A 52 4.00 5.67 15.36
CA ALA A 52 3.23 6.75 14.75
C ALA A 52 4.11 7.97 14.41
N LEU A 53 5.07 8.32 15.28
CA LEU A 53 6.03 9.39 15.02
C LEU A 53 6.98 9.06 13.86
N ILE A 54 7.43 7.80 13.73
CA ILE A 54 8.20 7.33 12.58
C ILE A 54 7.39 7.48 11.29
N MET A 55 6.13 7.02 11.27
CA MET A 55 5.25 7.15 10.10
C MET A 55 5.08 8.63 9.71
N ASN A 56 4.82 9.51 10.67
CA ASN A 56 4.67 10.95 10.42
C ASN A 56 5.95 11.59 9.85
N ALA A 57 7.13 11.18 10.31
CA ALA A 57 8.40 11.61 9.74
C ALA A 57 8.58 11.11 8.29
N GLY A 58 8.21 9.87 8.00
CA GLY A 58 8.24 9.32 6.64
C GLY A 58 7.32 10.08 5.69
N ARG A 59 6.13 10.47 6.17
CA ARG A 59 5.22 11.34 5.42
C ARG A 59 5.82 12.71 5.15
N ALA A 60 6.44 13.33 6.15
CA ALA A 60 7.13 14.61 5.96
C ALA A 60 8.30 14.51 4.95
N ALA A 61 8.93 13.34 4.86
CA ALA A 61 9.99 13.04 3.89
C ALA A 61 9.49 12.62 2.50
N GLY A 62 8.17 12.55 2.27
CA GLY A 62 7.58 12.11 1.00
C GLY A 62 7.75 10.61 0.71
N VAL A 63 8.05 9.81 1.75
CA VAL A 63 8.29 8.37 1.63
C VAL A 63 6.98 7.60 1.81
N ASN A 64 6.65 6.75 0.84
CA ASN A 64 5.44 5.92 0.82
C ASN A 64 5.30 4.97 2.04
N VAL A 65 4.16 4.30 2.17
CA VAL A 65 3.88 3.35 3.28
C VAL A 65 4.93 2.25 3.34
N HIS A 66 5.42 1.76 2.20
CA HIS A 66 6.46 0.74 2.19
C HIS A 66 7.73 1.21 2.91
N GLY A 67 8.20 2.42 2.63
CA GLY A 67 9.32 3.01 3.36
C GLY A 67 9.01 3.33 4.82
N GLN A 68 7.77 3.75 5.14
CA GLN A 68 7.34 3.88 6.54
C GLN A 68 7.41 2.53 7.27
N THR A 69 6.99 1.44 6.65
CA THR A 69 7.08 0.08 7.19
C THR A 69 8.52 -0.38 7.35
N ILE A 70 9.41 -0.09 6.39
CA ILE A 70 10.85 -0.36 6.53
C ILE A 70 11.42 0.36 7.75
N ALA A 71 11.08 1.64 7.96
CA ALA A 71 11.57 2.40 9.11
C ALA A 71 11.03 1.86 10.45
N VAL A 72 9.75 1.50 10.52
CA VAL A 72 9.15 0.87 11.70
C VAL A 72 9.81 -0.48 12.00
N MET A 73 10.00 -1.34 10.98
CA MET A 73 10.73 -2.61 11.08
C MET A 73 12.15 -2.40 11.61
N THR A 74 12.84 -1.37 11.10
CA THR A 74 14.21 -1.04 11.54
C THR A 74 14.22 -0.69 13.03
N ALA A 75 13.35 0.24 13.47
CA ALA A 75 13.27 0.63 14.88
C ALA A 75 12.78 -0.51 15.81
N MET A 76 12.01 -1.47 15.30
CA MET A 76 11.71 -2.71 16.03
C MET A 76 12.96 -3.55 16.28
N GLY A 77 13.80 -3.72 15.27
CA GLY A 77 15.05 -4.49 15.38
C GLY A 77 16.17 -3.80 16.16
N GLU A 78 16.16 -2.47 16.23
CA GLU A 78 17.16 -1.68 16.98
C GLU A 78 16.81 -1.53 18.46
N SER A 79 15.53 -1.31 18.78
CA SER A 79 15.15 -0.91 20.14
C SER A 79 13.79 -1.42 20.61
N THR A 80 13.15 -2.30 19.83
CA THR A 80 11.78 -2.73 20.08
C THR A 80 10.84 -1.52 20.14
N LEU A 81 11.06 -0.51 19.29
CA LEU A 81 10.33 0.77 19.26
C LEU A 81 10.44 1.61 20.55
N ARG A 82 11.51 1.44 21.33
CA ARG A 82 11.77 2.23 22.55
C ARG A 82 12.84 3.29 22.30
N ASN A 83 12.63 4.48 22.85
CA ASN A 83 13.58 5.58 22.70
C ASN A 83 14.70 5.46 23.76
N LEU A 84 15.71 4.63 23.49
CA LEU A 84 16.72 4.25 24.47
C LEU A 84 17.78 5.35 24.66
N ASN A 85 18.12 5.64 25.92
CA ASN A 85 19.16 6.61 26.28
C ASN A 85 20.55 5.97 26.47
N TYR A 86 20.70 4.70 26.10
CA TYR A 86 21.94 3.93 26.12
C TYR A 86 22.09 3.12 24.83
N GLY A 87 23.30 2.66 24.57
CA GLY A 87 23.62 1.69 23.53
C GLY A 87 24.25 0.43 24.13
N ASP A 88 24.63 -0.51 23.27
CA ASP A 88 25.26 -1.77 23.69
C ASP A 88 26.79 -1.64 23.84
N THR A 89 27.47 -2.77 24.06
CA THR A 89 28.94 -2.81 24.23
C THR A 89 29.68 -2.39 22.95
N VAL A 90 29.11 -2.61 21.77
CA VAL A 90 29.75 -2.33 20.47
C VAL A 90 29.54 -0.87 20.06
N GLY A 91 28.37 -0.32 20.35
CA GLY A 91 27.97 1.07 20.13
C GLY A 91 27.49 1.75 21.42
N PRO A 92 28.35 1.98 22.42
CA PRO A 92 27.93 2.56 23.70
C PRO A 92 27.41 4.01 23.57
N ASP A 93 27.72 4.69 22.47
CA ASP A 93 27.23 6.02 22.13
C ASP A 93 25.93 6.03 21.30
N SER A 94 25.42 4.87 20.90
CA SER A 94 24.15 4.72 20.15
C SER A 94 22.95 5.17 20.98
N ARG A 95 22.00 5.88 20.35
CA ARG A 95 20.84 6.46 21.04
C ARG A 95 19.57 6.37 20.20
N GLY A 96 18.46 6.40 20.91
CA GLY A 96 17.12 6.56 20.38
C GLY A 96 16.57 5.33 19.66
N LEU A 97 15.50 5.55 18.90
CA LEU A 97 14.71 4.51 18.23
C LEU A 97 15.51 3.65 17.24
N PHE A 98 16.49 4.25 16.59
CA PHE A 98 17.29 3.60 15.54
C PHE A 98 18.72 3.29 16.00
N GLN A 99 19.01 3.41 17.30
CA GLN A 99 20.36 3.20 17.87
C GLN A 99 21.46 3.92 17.08
N GLN A 100 21.19 5.16 16.68
CA GLN A 100 22.09 5.95 15.84
C GLN A 100 23.27 6.46 16.66
N ARG A 101 24.48 6.38 16.10
CA ARG A 101 25.72 6.90 16.70
C ARG A 101 25.85 8.42 16.55
N ASN A 102 26.81 9.03 17.24
CA ASN A 102 27.03 10.48 17.21
C ASN A 102 27.23 11.08 15.79
N THR A 103 27.65 10.30 14.80
CA THR A 103 27.81 10.70 13.40
C THR A 103 26.49 11.02 12.69
N TRP A 104 25.35 10.65 13.27
CA TRP A 104 24.03 10.94 12.71
C TRP A 104 23.48 12.31 13.11
N GLY A 105 23.95 12.86 14.24
CA GLY A 105 23.46 14.11 14.80
C GLY A 105 23.79 14.24 16.28
N THR A 106 23.41 15.39 16.85
CA THR A 106 23.57 15.67 18.28
C THR A 106 22.77 14.68 19.13
N LEU A 107 23.12 14.58 20.43
CA LEU A 107 22.38 13.71 21.36
C LEU A 107 20.89 14.07 21.42
N ALA A 108 20.56 15.37 21.44
CA ALA A 108 19.17 15.84 21.51
C ALA A 108 18.35 15.43 20.28
N GLU A 109 18.95 15.50 19.09
CA GLU A 109 18.30 15.09 17.84
C GLU A 109 18.09 13.57 17.80
N ARG A 110 19.11 12.78 18.16
CA ARG A 110 19.01 11.31 18.19
C ARG A 110 18.04 10.79 19.25
N MET A 111 17.86 11.52 20.35
CA MET A 111 16.86 11.22 21.39
C MET A 111 15.46 11.74 21.04
N ASN A 112 15.28 12.46 19.93
CA ASN A 112 13.96 12.89 19.47
C ASN A 112 13.46 11.89 18.41
N PRO A 113 12.38 11.12 18.68
CA PRO A 113 11.83 10.13 17.75
C PRO A 113 11.65 10.61 16.31
N THR A 114 11.08 11.80 16.13
CA THR A 114 10.80 12.38 14.82
C THR A 114 12.09 12.75 14.08
N GLN A 115 13.07 13.32 14.77
CA GLN A 115 14.35 13.71 14.15
C GLN A 115 15.21 12.49 13.82
N ALA A 116 15.29 11.51 14.74
CA ALA A 116 15.98 10.24 14.50
C ALA A 116 15.40 9.50 13.28
N ALA A 117 14.06 9.46 13.16
CA ALA A 117 13.39 8.93 11.98
C ALA A 117 13.69 9.76 10.71
N GLY A 118 13.73 11.09 10.83
CA GLY A 118 14.14 11.99 9.74
C GLY A 118 15.52 11.64 9.18
N PHE A 119 16.51 11.38 10.03
CA PHE A 119 17.84 10.97 9.57
C PHE A 119 17.85 9.61 8.86
N PHE A 120 16.99 8.67 9.30
CA PHE A 120 16.82 7.38 8.63
C PHE A 120 16.27 7.59 7.21
N PHE A 121 15.17 8.33 7.07
CA PHE A 121 14.56 8.58 5.76
C PHE A 121 15.47 9.37 4.81
N GLN A 122 16.22 10.35 5.32
CA GLN A 122 17.20 11.10 4.52
C GLN A 122 18.25 10.19 3.88
N ARG A 123 18.63 9.09 4.53
CA ARG A 123 19.55 8.08 3.97
C ARG A 123 18.82 7.04 3.14
N LEU A 124 17.61 6.63 3.53
CA LEU A 124 16.82 5.65 2.77
C LEU A 124 16.60 6.11 1.33
N VAL A 125 16.22 7.39 1.14
CA VAL A 125 15.95 7.93 -0.20
C VAL A 125 17.20 8.06 -1.08
N THR A 126 18.41 7.93 -0.53
CA THR A 126 19.65 7.91 -1.31
C THR A 126 20.10 6.50 -1.68
N VAL A 127 19.46 5.46 -1.12
CA VAL A 127 19.72 4.07 -1.48
C VAL A 127 19.10 3.79 -2.86
N PRO A 128 19.88 3.35 -3.86
CA PRO A 128 19.35 3.04 -5.19
C PRO A 128 18.27 1.95 -5.12
N ASN A 129 17.13 2.20 -5.77
CA ASN A 129 16.01 1.25 -5.89
C ASN A 129 15.49 0.72 -4.54
N TRP A 130 15.64 1.50 -3.46
CA TRP A 130 15.27 1.08 -2.09
C TRP A 130 13.84 0.56 -1.97
N ASP A 131 12.94 1.06 -2.82
CA ASP A 131 11.52 0.74 -2.90
C ASP A 131 11.22 -0.64 -3.54
N THR A 132 12.22 -1.24 -4.18
CA THR A 132 12.13 -2.58 -4.80
C THR A 132 13.05 -3.61 -4.15
N LEU A 133 13.91 -3.17 -3.23
CA LEU A 133 14.75 -4.07 -2.44
C LEU A 133 13.90 -4.87 -1.46
N ALA A 134 14.43 -6.04 -1.05
CA ALA A 134 13.91 -6.70 0.13
C ALA A 134 13.97 -5.71 1.33
N PRO A 135 12.93 -5.61 2.17
CA PRO A 135 12.88 -4.63 3.26
C PRO A 135 14.11 -4.63 4.16
N THR A 136 14.60 -5.82 4.54
CA THR A 136 15.83 -5.97 5.34
C THR A 136 17.06 -5.42 4.63
N ALA A 137 17.15 -5.57 3.30
CA ALA A 137 18.27 -5.09 2.52
C ALA A 137 18.27 -3.55 2.44
N ALA A 138 17.09 -2.92 2.30
CA ALA A 138 16.96 -1.47 2.35
C ALA A 138 17.34 -0.91 3.74
N ALA A 139 16.84 -1.53 4.82
CA ALA A 139 17.19 -1.15 6.19
C ALA A 139 18.70 -1.33 6.47
N HIS A 140 19.28 -2.46 6.07
CA HIS A 140 20.71 -2.74 6.21
C HIS A 140 21.56 -1.74 5.43
N ALA A 141 21.16 -1.34 4.21
CA ALA A 141 21.88 -0.33 3.44
C ALA A 141 21.92 1.05 4.14
N VAL A 142 20.91 1.36 4.97
CA VAL A 142 20.85 2.60 5.75
C VAL A 142 21.64 2.49 7.06
N GLN A 143 21.47 1.40 7.81
CA GLN A 143 22.01 1.23 9.17
C GLN A 143 23.41 0.62 9.21
N ILE A 144 23.76 -0.19 8.20
CA ILE A 144 25.06 -0.86 8.06
C ILE A 144 25.38 -1.70 9.31
N ASN A 145 24.42 -2.54 9.73
CA ASN A 145 24.59 -3.49 10.83
C ASN A 145 25.37 -4.76 10.37
N ALA A 146 25.79 -5.62 11.30
CA ALA A 146 26.65 -6.77 10.96
C ALA A 146 25.93 -7.89 10.18
N ASP A 147 24.63 -8.09 10.40
CA ASP A 147 23.81 -9.11 9.73
C ASP A 147 22.83 -8.46 8.75
N PRO A 148 23.00 -8.64 7.43
CA PRO A 148 22.09 -8.11 6.41
C PRO A 148 20.63 -8.58 6.55
N ASN A 149 20.39 -9.70 7.23
CA ASN A 149 19.06 -10.29 7.41
C ASN A 149 18.44 -9.99 8.78
N HIS A 150 19.13 -9.26 9.65
CA HIS A 150 18.70 -8.96 11.03
C HIS A 150 17.25 -8.49 11.12
N TYR A 151 16.83 -7.61 10.20
CA TYR A 151 15.51 -6.99 10.26
C TYR A 151 14.38 -7.88 9.73
N THR A 152 14.70 -8.96 9.01
CA THR A 152 13.74 -9.83 8.33
C THR A 152 12.62 -10.29 9.26
N THR A 153 12.96 -10.66 10.50
CA THR A 153 11.99 -11.21 11.45
C THR A 153 10.94 -10.19 11.93
N TYR A 154 11.16 -8.88 11.72
CA TYR A 154 10.27 -7.83 12.22
C TYR A 154 9.31 -7.30 11.16
N TYR A 155 9.47 -7.66 9.88
CA TYR A 155 8.73 -7.01 8.80
C TYR A 155 7.21 -7.27 8.87
N ASP A 156 6.79 -8.50 9.21
CA ASP A 156 5.36 -8.82 9.34
C ASP A 156 4.72 -8.07 10.51
N GLN A 157 5.40 -7.98 11.66
CA GLN A 157 4.92 -7.20 12.80
C GLN A 157 4.87 -5.70 12.48
N ALA A 158 5.84 -5.19 11.71
CA ALA A 158 5.84 -3.81 11.24
C ALA A 158 4.66 -3.53 10.30
N LYS A 159 4.32 -4.46 9.39
CA LYS A 159 3.11 -4.36 8.56
C LYS A 159 1.85 -4.26 9.41
N GLU A 160 1.71 -5.10 10.44
CA GLU A 160 0.57 -5.06 11.36
C GLU A 160 0.47 -3.74 12.13
N VAL A 161 1.59 -3.25 12.68
CA VAL A 161 1.63 -1.98 13.43
C VAL A 161 1.31 -0.80 12.53
N VAL A 162 1.91 -0.72 11.33
CA VAL A 162 1.63 0.36 10.37
C VAL A 162 0.17 0.33 9.90
N ALA A 163 -0.35 -0.86 9.57
CA ALA A 163 -1.74 -1.03 9.18
C ALA A 163 -2.70 -0.62 10.29
N ALA A 164 -2.39 -0.96 11.54
CA ALA A 164 -3.18 -0.48 12.67
C ALA A 164 -3.11 1.04 12.74
N LEU A 165 -1.92 1.64 12.85
CA LEU A 165 -1.74 3.07 13.16
C LEU A 165 -2.14 4.04 12.05
N THR A 166 -2.40 3.54 10.86
CA THR A 166 -3.00 4.30 9.75
C THR A 166 -4.39 4.80 10.16
N THR A 167 -4.53 6.11 10.40
CA THR A 167 -5.85 6.72 10.61
C THR A 167 -6.49 7.05 9.27
N GLY A 168 -7.55 6.32 8.92
CA GLY A 168 -8.24 6.45 7.64
C GLY A 168 -7.80 5.36 6.68
N ASP A 169 -8.73 4.48 6.35
CA ASP A 169 -8.50 3.30 5.50
C ASP A 169 -8.10 3.66 4.05
N ALA A 170 -7.85 4.93 3.72
CA ALA A 170 -7.53 5.46 2.40
C ALA A 170 -6.02 5.57 2.08
N ALA A 171 -5.13 4.99 2.89
CA ALA A 171 -3.67 4.98 2.68
C ALA A 171 -3.25 4.59 1.26
N CYS A 172 -3.89 3.54 0.73
CA CYS A 172 -3.58 2.98 -0.58
C CYS A 172 -4.32 3.64 -1.73
N ALA A 173 -5.25 4.56 -1.42
CA ALA A 173 -5.92 5.42 -2.39
C ALA A 173 -5.10 6.67 -2.72
N ALA A 174 -4.33 7.19 -1.76
CA ALA A 174 -3.44 8.32 -1.99
C ALA A 174 -2.31 7.92 -2.97
N GLY A 175 -2.11 8.70 -4.02
CA GLY A 175 -1.15 8.42 -5.10
C GLY A 175 -1.66 7.50 -6.23
N VAL A 176 -2.91 7.02 -6.16
CA VAL A 176 -3.54 6.29 -7.27
C VAL A 176 -3.98 7.29 -8.33
N GLY A 177 -3.30 7.29 -9.48
CA GLY A 177 -3.61 8.17 -10.61
C GLY A 177 -4.99 7.91 -11.23
N SER A 178 -5.42 8.80 -12.13
CA SER A 178 -6.68 8.69 -12.87
C SER A 178 -6.50 8.30 -14.34
N ASP A 179 -5.26 8.09 -14.80
CA ASP A 179 -4.98 7.65 -16.17
C ASP A 179 -5.02 6.12 -16.26
N ALA A 180 -5.98 5.60 -17.05
CA ALA A 180 -6.19 4.17 -17.21
C ALA A 180 -4.98 3.44 -17.81
N ARG A 181 -4.26 4.05 -18.75
CA ARG A 181 -3.09 3.43 -19.39
C ARG A 181 -1.93 3.33 -18.40
N VAL A 182 -1.69 4.39 -17.62
CA VAL A 182 -0.64 4.41 -16.59
C VAL A 182 -0.94 3.35 -15.52
N LEU A 183 -2.17 3.28 -15.02
CA LEU A 183 -2.58 2.26 -14.05
C LEU A 183 -2.42 0.85 -14.62
N ALA A 184 -2.90 0.62 -15.84
CA ALA A 184 -2.80 -0.68 -16.49
C ALA A 184 -1.33 -1.09 -16.72
N ALA A 185 -0.46 -0.18 -17.16
CA ALA A 185 0.96 -0.46 -17.33
C ALA A 185 1.64 -0.87 -16.01
N ALA A 186 1.33 -0.19 -14.90
CA ALA A 186 1.82 -0.56 -13.58
C ALA A 186 1.30 -1.95 -13.12
N LEU A 187 0.03 -2.25 -13.39
CA LEU A 187 -0.56 -3.55 -13.11
C LEU A 187 0.07 -4.66 -13.96
N VAL A 188 0.43 -4.40 -15.23
CA VAL A 188 1.13 -5.37 -16.09
C VAL A 188 2.48 -5.79 -15.51
N VAL A 189 3.26 -4.85 -14.93
CA VAL A 189 4.50 -5.19 -14.24
C VAL A 189 4.25 -6.18 -13.08
N LYS A 190 3.17 -5.98 -12.32
CA LYS A 190 2.78 -6.88 -11.23
C LYS A 190 2.25 -8.23 -11.74
N ILE A 191 1.58 -8.26 -12.90
CA ILE A 191 1.18 -9.51 -13.56
C ILE A 191 2.43 -10.29 -13.99
N ASP A 192 3.39 -9.64 -14.66
CA ASP A 192 4.62 -10.27 -15.14
C ASP A 192 5.50 -10.79 -13.99
N ALA A 193 5.45 -10.14 -12.83
CA ALA A 193 6.10 -10.59 -11.60
C ALA A 193 5.37 -11.72 -10.86
N GLY A 194 4.17 -12.13 -11.31
CA GLY A 194 3.35 -13.13 -10.63
C GLY A 194 2.73 -12.66 -9.31
N ILE A 195 2.70 -11.35 -9.08
CA ILE A 195 1.99 -10.72 -7.95
C ILE A 195 0.48 -10.74 -8.21
N ILE A 196 0.08 -10.52 -9.46
CA ILE A 196 -1.31 -10.66 -9.89
C ILE A 196 -1.45 -11.97 -10.67
N THR A 197 -2.35 -12.84 -10.22
CA THR A 197 -2.67 -14.11 -10.89
C THR A 197 -4.12 -14.13 -11.34
N GLY A 198 -4.39 -14.82 -12.47
CA GLY A 198 -5.70 -14.91 -13.08
C GLY A 198 -6.19 -16.36 -13.16
N LEU A 199 -7.50 -16.54 -13.22
CA LEU A 199 -8.11 -17.83 -13.61
C LEU A 199 -8.42 -17.86 -15.11
N SER A 200 -9.00 -18.99 -15.56
CA SER A 200 -9.57 -19.11 -16.90
C SER A 200 -11.07 -18.85 -16.85
N PRO A 201 -11.64 -18.03 -17.75
CA PRO A 201 -10.99 -17.33 -18.88
C PRO A 201 -10.03 -16.20 -18.47
N ASP A 202 -9.05 -15.91 -19.32
CA ASP A 202 -7.98 -14.94 -19.01
C ASP A 202 -8.46 -13.48 -19.10
N HIS A 203 -8.83 -12.93 -17.94
CA HIS A 203 -9.18 -11.52 -17.76
C HIS A 203 -7.96 -10.59 -17.64
N LEU A 204 -6.76 -11.10 -17.37
CA LEU A 204 -5.56 -10.26 -17.24
C LEU A 204 -5.12 -9.70 -18.58
N ARG A 205 -5.49 -10.35 -19.68
CA ARG A 205 -5.26 -9.84 -21.04
C ARG A 205 -5.98 -8.53 -21.32
N GLU A 206 -7.12 -8.28 -20.69
CA GLU A 206 -7.85 -7.01 -20.77
C GLU A 206 -6.98 -5.84 -20.27
N ILE A 207 -6.31 -6.02 -19.12
CA ILE A 207 -5.38 -5.03 -18.55
C ILE A 207 -4.20 -4.79 -19.50
N ARG A 208 -3.65 -5.86 -20.10
CA ARG A 208 -2.54 -5.76 -21.07
C ARG A 208 -2.92 -4.94 -22.30
N TRP A 209 -4.12 -5.10 -22.84
CA TRP A 209 -4.57 -4.30 -23.98
C TRP A 209 -4.68 -2.81 -23.63
N ILE A 210 -5.22 -2.47 -22.45
CA ILE A 210 -5.27 -1.08 -22.00
C ILE A 210 -3.85 -0.51 -21.86
N ALA A 211 -2.92 -1.25 -21.26
CA ALA A 211 -1.52 -0.83 -21.11
C ALA A 211 -0.84 -0.60 -22.47
N ALA A 212 -1.07 -1.49 -23.44
CA ALA A 212 -0.59 -1.36 -24.82
C ALA A 212 -1.31 -0.25 -25.61
N GLY A 213 -2.43 0.23 -25.08
CA GLY A 213 -3.23 1.26 -25.72
C GLY A 213 -4.17 0.77 -26.80
N GLU A 214 -4.46 -0.51 -26.81
CA GLU A 214 -5.35 -1.16 -27.75
C GLU A 214 -6.81 -1.04 -27.28
N THR A 215 -7.70 -0.70 -28.21
CA THR A 215 -9.15 -0.77 -27.98
C THR A 215 -9.67 -2.06 -28.58
N ARG A 216 -10.25 -2.91 -27.73
CA ARG A 216 -10.89 -4.17 -28.13
C ARG A 216 -12.39 -4.07 -27.82
N PRO A 217 -13.29 -4.44 -28.76
CA PRO A 217 -14.73 -4.39 -28.51
C PRO A 217 -15.11 -5.15 -27.25
N ASN A 218 -15.87 -4.51 -26.36
CA ASN A 218 -16.34 -5.07 -25.08
C ASN A 218 -15.23 -5.58 -24.15
N CYS A 219 -14.01 -5.08 -24.27
CA CYS A 219 -12.86 -5.48 -23.45
C CYS A 219 -12.22 -4.28 -22.73
N GLY A 220 -12.99 -3.21 -22.54
CA GLY A 220 -12.59 -2.10 -21.68
C GLY A 220 -12.68 -2.50 -20.21
N ILE A 221 -11.88 -1.84 -19.37
CA ILE A 221 -12.02 -1.87 -17.92
C ILE A 221 -12.22 -0.43 -17.48
N ASP A 222 -13.22 -0.21 -16.63
CA ASP A 222 -13.46 1.09 -16.03
C ASP A 222 -12.22 1.53 -15.25
N THR A 223 -11.79 2.79 -15.43
CA THR A 223 -10.62 3.34 -14.71
C THR A 223 -10.74 3.12 -13.21
N ARG A 224 -11.94 3.20 -12.64
CA ARG A 224 -12.15 2.99 -11.20
C ARG A 224 -11.90 1.54 -10.79
N ILE A 225 -12.15 0.57 -11.67
CA ILE A 225 -11.78 -0.82 -11.42
C ILE A 225 -10.26 -1.00 -11.51
N LEU A 226 -9.57 -0.32 -12.44
CA LEU A 226 -8.09 -0.28 -12.43
C LEU A 226 -7.53 0.35 -11.15
N GLN A 227 -8.21 1.35 -10.60
CA GLN A 227 -7.86 1.97 -9.31
C GLN A 227 -8.08 0.99 -8.14
N VAL A 228 -9.21 0.27 -8.11
CA VAL A 228 -9.48 -0.80 -7.13
C VAL A 228 -8.40 -1.89 -7.18
N LEU A 229 -8.04 -2.35 -8.38
CA LEU A 229 -6.96 -3.32 -8.60
C LEU A 229 -5.62 -2.79 -8.07
N THR A 230 -5.31 -1.52 -8.38
CA THR A 230 -4.10 -0.87 -7.90
C THR A 230 -4.07 -0.81 -6.37
N MET A 231 -5.16 -0.39 -5.74
CA MET A 231 -5.29 -0.38 -4.28
C MET A 231 -5.06 -1.77 -3.68
N ALA A 232 -5.72 -2.81 -4.20
CA ALA A 232 -5.53 -4.18 -3.72
C ALA A 232 -4.05 -4.62 -3.82
N THR A 233 -3.40 -4.36 -4.96
CA THR A 233 -2.01 -4.77 -5.18
C THR A 233 -0.97 -3.90 -4.46
N ASN A 234 -1.40 -2.82 -3.83
CA ASN A 234 -0.58 -2.04 -2.91
C ASN A 234 -0.76 -2.52 -1.46
N MET A 235 -1.84 -3.23 -1.16
CA MET A 235 -2.21 -3.70 0.18
C MET A 235 -1.75 -5.12 0.49
N PHE A 236 -1.54 -5.94 -0.54
CA PHE A 236 -1.29 -7.37 -0.45
C PHE A 236 -0.06 -7.77 -1.28
N ASP A 237 0.69 -8.75 -0.80
CA ASP A 237 1.90 -9.30 -1.44
C ASP A 237 1.55 -10.10 -2.72
N ALA A 238 0.31 -10.61 -2.81
CA ALA A 238 -0.24 -11.22 -4.02
C ALA A 238 -1.77 -11.07 -4.08
N VAL A 239 -2.32 -10.96 -5.30
CA VAL A 239 -3.75 -10.81 -5.55
C VAL A 239 -4.19 -11.74 -6.67
N GLY A 240 -5.23 -12.53 -6.43
CA GLY A 240 -5.83 -13.41 -7.44
C GLY A 240 -7.14 -12.84 -7.96
N ILE A 241 -7.29 -12.76 -9.29
CA ILE A 241 -8.47 -12.21 -9.98
C ILE A 241 -9.16 -13.31 -10.78
N SER A 242 -10.47 -13.49 -10.56
CA SER A 242 -11.27 -14.49 -11.26
C SER A 242 -12.11 -13.92 -12.40
N ASP A 243 -12.60 -12.68 -12.28
CA ASP A 243 -13.42 -12.02 -13.31
C ASP A 243 -13.17 -10.50 -13.33
N ILE A 244 -13.18 -9.90 -14.52
CA ILE A 244 -13.23 -8.43 -14.73
C ILE A 244 -14.31 -8.07 -15.76
N ASN A 245 -14.05 -8.24 -17.07
CA ASN A 245 -15.03 -7.98 -18.11
C ASN A 245 -15.52 -9.28 -18.76
N ARG A 246 -16.69 -9.75 -18.32
CA ARG A 246 -17.32 -10.95 -18.89
C ARG A 246 -17.81 -10.75 -20.32
N ALA A 247 -18.10 -9.50 -20.74
CA ALA A 247 -18.44 -9.22 -22.14
C ALA A 247 -17.24 -9.42 -23.07
N CYS A 248 -16.01 -9.27 -22.56
CA CYS A 248 -14.79 -9.50 -23.31
C CYS A 248 -14.53 -10.99 -23.58
N THR A 249 -14.77 -11.81 -22.56
CA THR A 249 -14.51 -13.25 -22.59
C THR A 249 -15.70 -14.07 -23.11
N GLY A 250 -16.83 -13.41 -23.38
CA GLY A 250 -18.06 -14.06 -23.84
C GLY A 250 -18.81 -14.84 -22.75
N GLN A 251 -18.49 -14.61 -21.47
CA GLN A 251 -19.15 -15.25 -20.34
C GLN A 251 -20.53 -14.62 -20.06
N ILE A 252 -21.51 -15.46 -19.75
CA ILE A 252 -22.81 -15.04 -19.19
C ILE A 252 -23.02 -15.86 -17.91
N LEU A 253 -22.81 -15.22 -16.77
CA LEU A 253 -22.88 -15.84 -15.44
C LEU A 253 -23.71 -14.96 -14.48
N GLY A 254 -24.22 -15.55 -13.40
CA GLY A 254 -25.00 -14.83 -12.39
C GLY A 254 -26.18 -14.05 -12.97
N SER A 255 -26.26 -12.75 -12.65
CA SER A 255 -27.30 -11.82 -13.14
C SER A 255 -27.27 -11.52 -14.66
N GLY A 256 -26.45 -12.25 -15.42
CA GLY A 256 -26.36 -12.13 -16.88
C GLY A 256 -25.87 -10.74 -17.33
N LEU A 257 -26.44 -10.24 -18.42
CA LEU A 257 -26.00 -8.97 -19.06
C LEU A 257 -26.23 -7.71 -18.21
N SER A 258 -26.99 -7.82 -17.11
CA SER A 258 -27.18 -6.73 -16.15
C SER A 258 -26.08 -6.66 -15.07
N SER A 259 -25.23 -7.69 -14.98
CA SER A 259 -24.07 -7.69 -14.09
C SER A 259 -23.11 -6.56 -14.46
N PRO A 260 -22.49 -5.85 -13.50
CA PRO A 260 -21.44 -4.86 -13.79
C PRO A 260 -20.23 -5.43 -14.56
N HIS A 261 -20.02 -6.76 -14.56
CA HIS A 261 -19.03 -7.41 -15.41
C HIS A 261 -19.38 -7.36 -16.91
N SER A 262 -20.66 -7.17 -17.27
CA SER A 262 -21.17 -7.24 -18.66
C SER A 262 -21.96 -6.01 -19.10
N ALA A 263 -22.56 -5.26 -18.17
CA ALA A 263 -23.37 -4.09 -18.44
C ALA A 263 -22.55 -3.01 -19.16
N ASN A 264 -23.16 -2.33 -20.14
CA ASN A 264 -22.55 -1.23 -20.90
C ASN A 264 -21.20 -1.58 -21.59
N GLY A 265 -21.02 -2.85 -21.99
CA GLY A 265 -19.76 -3.32 -22.58
C GLY A 265 -18.77 -3.90 -21.57
N GLY A 266 -19.17 -3.95 -20.28
CA GLY A 266 -18.51 -4.64 -19.19
C GLY A 266 -17.31 -3.90 -18.59
N GLY A 267 -16.65 -4.55 -17.63
CA GLY A 267 -15.46 -4.00 -16.97
C GLY A 267 -15.74 -3.03 -15.82
N HIS A 268 -16.96 -3.03 -15.26
CA HIS A 268 -17.35 -2.21 -14.10
C HIS A 268 -17.32 -2.99 -12.77
N ALA A 269 -16.75 -4.21 -12.76
CA ALA A 269 -16.53 -4.99 -11.56
C ALA A 269 -15.23 -5.81 -11.63
N VAL A 270 -14.80 -6.29 -10.48
CA VAL A 270 -13.73 -7.25 -10.31
C VAL A 270 -14.10 -8.26 -9.23
N ASP A 271 -13.82 -9.54 -9.50
CA ASP A 271 -13.90 -10.61 -8.51
C ASP A 271 -12.48 -11.02 -8.12
N PHE A 272 -12.15 -10.89 -6.83
CA PHE A 272 -10.89 -11.38 -6.27
C PHE A 272 -11.08 -12.77 -5.66
N TYR A 273 -10.34 -13.79 -6.10
CA TYR A 273 -10.43 -15.13 -5.52
C TYR A 273 -9.40 -15.40 -4.41
N SER A 274 -8.37 -14.55 -4.28
CA SER A 274 -7.36 -14.69 -3.23
C SER A 274 -6.62 -13.39 -2.92
N PHE A 275 -6.15 -13.26 -1.68
CA PHE A 275 -5.20 -12.23 -1.22
C PHE A 275 -4.06 -12.90 -0.47
N ASP A 276 -2.82 -12.44 -0.67
CA ASP A 276 -1.59 -13.05 -0.13
C ASP A 276 -1.50 -14.56 -0.43
N ARG A 277 -1.97 -14.96 -1.63
CA ARG A 277 -2.10 -16.35 -2.08
C ARG A 277 -3.05 -17.23 -1.26
N MET A 278 -3.81 -16.65 -0.35
CA MET A 278 -4.84 -17.35 0.41
C MET A 278 -6.22 -17.13 -0.23
N PRO A 279 -7.01 -18.20 -0.46
CA PRO A 279 -8.36 -18.07 -0.98
C PRO A 279 -9.22 -17.17 -0.09
N THR A 280 -10.12 -16.40 -0.71
CA THR A 280 -10.97 -15.42 -0.02
C THR A 280 -12.44 -15.83 -0.11
N THR A 281 -13.20 -15.50 0.93
CA THR A 281 -14.66 -15.74 0.98
C THR A 281 -15.46 -14.45 1.04
N GLY A 282 -14.79 -13.29 1.15
CA GLY A 282 -15.42 -12.01 1.43
C GLY A 282 -15.65 -11.73 2.91
N ALA A 283 -15.33 -12.69 3.78
CA ALA A 283 -15.42 -12.58 5.24
C ALA A 283 -14.07 -12.72 5.97
N ASP A 284 -13.03 -13.15 5.26
CA ASP A 284 -11.67 -13.28 5.78
C ASP A 284 -11.00 -11.92 6.03
N ALA A 285 -9.98 -11.90 6.91
CA ALA A 285 -9.35 -10.66 7.37
C ALA A 285 -8.81 -9.78 6.23
N ASN A 286 -8.28 -10.39 5.16
CA ASN A 286 -7.76 -9.66 4.01
C ASN A 286 -8.88 -9.03 3.18
N ALA A 287 -9.96 -9.77 2.91
CA ALA A 287 -11.18 -9.20 2.32
C ALA A 287 -11.71 -8.02 3.14
N LEU A 288 -11.78 -8.15 4.47
CA LEU A 288 -12.28 -7.08 5.33
C LEU A 288 -11.38 -5.84 5.27
N LYS A 289 -10.05 -6.04 5.20
CA LYS A 289 -9.07 -4.97 5.06
C LYS A 289 -9.29 -4.20 3.76
N LEU A 290 -9.46 -4.90 2.64
CA LEU A 290 -9.75 -4.28 1.33
C LEU A 290 -11.07 -3.51 1.35
N LEU A 291 -12.15 -4.13 1.86
CA LEU A 291 -13.47 -3.51 1.90
C LEU A 291 -13.50 -2.22 2.73
N LYS A 292 -12.84 -2.22 3.89
CA LYS A 292 -12.67 -1.02 4.72
C LYS A 292 -11.91 0.06 3.96
N ALA A 293 -10.83 -0.31 3.25
CA ALA A 293 -10.02 0.63 2.48
C ALA A 293 -10.77 1.27 1.29
N LEU A 294 -11.62 0.49 0.64
CA LEU A 294 -12.43 0.96 -0.48
C LEU A 294 -13.63 1.82 -0.03
N SER A 295 -14.22 1.52 1.13
CA SER A 295 -15.42 2.20 1.63
C SER A 295 -15.36 3.74 1.57
N PRO A 296 -14.33 4.44 2.09
CA PRO A 296 -14.33 5.90 2.05
C PRO A 296 -14.12 6.49 0.65
N VAL A 297 -13.58 5.72 -0.30
CA VAL A 297 -13.11 6.24 -1.59
C VAL A 297 -13.98 5.85 -2.78
N MET A 298 -14.79 4.80 -2.67
CA MET A 298 -15.65 4.37 -3.77
C MET A 298 -16.78 5.37 -4.03
N PRO A 299 -17.11 5.66 -5.31
CA PRO A 299 -18.17 6.61 -5.66
C PRO A 299 -19.56 6.07 -5.28
N ALA A 300 -20.54 6.96 -5.20
CA ALA A 300 -21.93 6.60 -4.92
C ALA A 300 -22.47 5.59 -5.95
N GLY A 301 -23.27 4.63 -5.49
CA GLY A 301 -23.80 3.56 -6.33
C GLY A 301 -22.85 2.39 -6.59
N SER A 302 -21.62 2.44 -6.06
CA SER A 302 -20.73 1.27 -6.01
C SER A 302 -21.28 0.17 -5.10
N GLY A 303 -20.78 -1.05 -5.27
CA GLY A 303 -21.26 -2.21 -4.53
C GLY A 303 -20.17 -3.21 -4.15
N ALA A 304 -20.46 -3.99 -3.10
CA ALA A 304 -19.60 -5.07 -2.61
C ALA A 304 -20.44 -6.33 -2.32
N GLY A 305 -20.03 -7.47 -2.88
CA GLY A 305 -20.71 -8.76 -2.70
C GLY A 305 -20.45 -9.43 -1.35
N GLN A 306 -20.84 -10.70 -1.24
CA GLN A 306 -20.56 -11.61 -0.12
C GLN A 306 -21.07 -11.14 1.25
N ASN A 307 -22.13 -10.34 1.29
CA ASN A 307 -22.68 -9.84 2.54
C ASN A 307 -23.21 -10.95 3.46
N GLN A 308 -23.74 -12.02 2.88
CA GLN A 308 -24.19 -13.19 3.63
C GLN A 308 -23.02 -14.00 4.18
N CYS A 309 -21.92 -14.11 3.43
CA CYS A 309 -20.73 -14.83 3.88
C CYS A 309 -20.14 -14.15 5.13
N ARG A 310 -20.16 -12.81 5.15
CA ARG A 310 -19.79 -12.02 6.33
C ARG A 310 -20.75 -12.25 7.49
N ALA A 311 -22.06 -12.18 7.24
CA ALA A 311 -23.07 -12.39 8.27
C ALA A 311 -22.97 -13.81 8.89
N ASP A 312 -22.80 -14.85 8.07
CA ASP A 312 -22.65 -16.24 8.51
C ASP A 312 -21.36 -16.44 9.33
N ALA A 313 -20.31 -15.66 9.04
CA ALA A 313 -19.08 -15.62 9.83
C ALA A 313 -19.16 -14.72 11.08
N GLY A 314 -20.32 -14.13 11.38
CA GLY A 314 -20.51 -13.20 12.51
C GLY A 314 -19.83 -11.84 12.32
N VAL A 315 -19.48 -11.48 11.10
CA VAL A 315 -18.83 -10.21 10.74
C VAL A 315 -19.88 -9.20 10.28
N SER A 316 -19.95 -8.05 10.96
CA SER A 316 -20.70 -6.89 10.50
C SER A 316 -19.76 -5.80 10.01
N LEU A 317 -20.08 -5.21 8.86
CA LEU A 317 -19.28 -4.18 8.21
C LEU A 317 -20.19 -3.07 7.73
N ASP A 318 -19.95 -1.85 8.21
CA ASP A 318 -20.56 -0.64 7.70
C ASP A 318 -19.73 -0.14 6.50
N LEU A 319 -20.34 -0.19 5.32
CA LEU A 319 -19.70 0.18 4.06
C LEU A 319 -20.54 1.26 3.38
N SER A 320 -19.89 2.26 2.78
CA SER A 320 -20.57 3.25 1.94
C SER A 320 -21.15 2.62 0.66
N MET A 321 -20.59 1.48 0.25
CA MET A 321 -20.99 0.71 -0.92
C MET A 321 -22.24 -0.12 -0.63
N LYS A 322 -23.10 -0.30 -1.63
CA LYS A 322 -24.25 -1.20 -1.53
C LYS A 322 -23.77 -2.64 -1.35
N GLN A 323 -24.21 -3.29 -0.27
CA GLN A 323 -23.88 -4.68 0.00
C GLN A 323 -24.92 -5.63 -0.59
N PHE A 324 -24.49 -6.75 -1.17
CA PHE A 324 -25.38 -7.75 -1.75
C PHE A 324 -24.84 -9.18 -1.62
N ARG A 325 -25.71 -10.16 -1.93
CA ARG A 325 -25.40 -11.58 -1.85
C ARG A 325 -24.67 -12.05 -3.10
N ASP A 326 -23.61 -12.81 -2.92
CA ASP A 326 -22.81 -13.41 -4.00
C ASP A 326 -21.97 -14.59 -3.47
N ASP A 327 -21.51 -15.51 -4.31
CA ASP A 327 -20.91 -16.78 -3.88
C ASP A 327 -19.68 -16.58 -2.96
N CYS A 328 -19.57 -17.40 -1.90
CA CYS A 328 -18.55 -17.26 -0.86
C CYS A 328 -17.17 -17.82 -1.25
N ASN A 329 -16.77 -17.66 -2.51
CA ASN A 329 -15.49 -18.12 -3.07
C ASN A 329 -14.64 -16.97 -3.66
N HIS A 330 -15.11 -15.72 -3.55
CA HIS A 330 -14.41 -14.52 -4.01
C HIS A 330 -14.87 -13.29 -3.22
N VAL A 331 -14.30 -12.12 -3.52
CA VAL A 331 -14.82 -10.80 -3.13
C VAL A 331 -15.17 -10.01 -4.38
N HIS A 332 -16.46 -9.73 -4.54
CA HIS A 332 -16.95 -8.92 -5.64
C HIS A 332 -16.93 -7.44 -5.28
N ILE A 333 -16.31 -6.61 -6.13
CA ILE A 333 -16.32 -5.14 -6.03
C ILE A 333 -16.79 -4.55 -7.36
N ALA A 334 -17.77 -3.64 -7.30
CA ALA A 334 -18.32 -3.00 -8.49
C ALA A 334 -18.45 -1.48 -8.35
N VAL A 335 -18.33 -0.78 -9.47
CA VAL A 335 -18.77 0.61 -9.62
C VAL A 335 -20.08 0.66 -10.41
N ASN A 336 -20.83 1.76 -10.29
CA ASN A 336 -22.07 1.93 -11.04
C ASN A 336 -21.76 2.06 -12.55
N PRO A 337 -22.24 1.14 -13.42
CA PRO A 337 -22.00 1.17 -14.87
C PRO A 337 -22.56 2.41 -15.57
N ASN A 338 -23.50 3.11 -14.93
CA ASN A 338 -24.20 4.27 -15.49
C ASN A 338 -23.72 5.62 -14.93
N SER A 339 -22.69 5.62 -14.08
CA SER A 339 -22.08 6.84 -13.53
C SER A 339 -20.61 6.90 -13.88
N THR A 340 -20.10 8.10 -14.12
CA THR A 340 -18.67 8.39 -14.31
C THR A 340 -18.05 9.10 -13.12
N ASP A 341 -18.76 9.17 -11.98
CA ASP A 341 -18.26 9.84 -10.78
C ASP A 341 -16.95 9.17 -10.35
N PRO A 342 -15.87 9.95 -10.11
CA PRO A 342 -14.57 9.40 -9.80
C PRO A 342 -14.52 8.86 -8.36
N MET A 343 -13.55 7.98 -8.10
CA MET A 343 -13.20 7.63 -6.72
C MET A 343 -12.69 8.88 -5.98
N LYS A 344 -13.00 8.97 -4.67
CA LYS A 344 -12.57 10.06 -3.78
C LYS A 344 -11.14 9.82 -3.30
N LEU A 345 -10.20 9.79 -4.23
CA LEU A 345 -8.78 9.61 -3.96
C LEU A 345 -8.20 10.99 -3.60
N SER A 346 -7.53 11.09 -2.45
CA SER A 346 -6.84 12.32 -2.06
C SER A 346 -5.60 12.50 -2.93
N ASN A 347 -5.57 13.57 -3.73
CA ASN A 347 -4.38 14.04 -4.44
C ASN A 347 -3.33 14.60 -3.47
#